data_AF-A0AAF0ZDR9-F1
#
_entry.id   AF-A0AAF0ZDR9-F1
#
_cell.length_a   1.000
_cell.length_b   1.000
_cell.length_c   1.000
_cell.angle_alpha   90.00
_cell.angle_beta   90.00
_cell.angle_gamma   90.00
#
_symmetry.space_group_name_H-M   'P 1'
#
loop_
_entity.id
_entity.type
_entity.pdbx_description
1 polymer ?
#
loop_
_entity_poly.entity_id
_entity_poly.type
_entity_poly.pdbx_seq_one_letter_code
_entity_poly.pdbx_strand_id
1 'polypeptide(L)' 'MIELLWGGAYCEADPFGIEDLAEQAFDDQCTGTNPRYPLIKDMKELYIMAYRGFNLESQFYHQPEELSSLG' A
#
# COMPACT_ATOMS: atom_id res chain seq x y z
N MET A 1 -3.20 12.19 8.30
CA MET A 1 -2.60 10.93 7.82
C MET A 1 -2.25 10.97 6.33
N ILE A 2 -3.02 11.65 5.47
CA ILE A 2 -2.63 11.86 4.05
C ILE A 2 -2.06 13.28 3.78
N GLU A 3 -2.33 14.25 4.65
CA GLU A 3 -2.04 15.67 4.41
C GLU A 3 -0.66 16.16 4.89
N LEU A 4 0.23 15.31 5.41
CA LEU A 4 1.56 15.74 5.91
C LEU A 4 2.75 15.17 5.13
N LEU A 5 2.51 14.37 4.09
CA LEU A 5 3.55 13.88 3.18
C LEU A 5 3.35 14.37 1.73
N TRP A 6 2.29 15.12 1.45
CA TRP A 6 1.98 15.63 0.11
C TRP A 6 2.41 17.09 -0.09
N GLY A 7 3.64 17.40 0.29
CA GLY A 7 4.29 18.67 -0.02
C GLY A 7 4.71 18.75 -1.49
N GLY A 8 3.76 19.01 -2.39
CA GLY A 8 3.96 19.62 -3.71
C GLY A 8 4.95 18.96 -4.68
N ALA A 9 4.52 17.90 -5.39
CA ALA A 9 4.98 17.54 -6.74
C ALA A 9 4.23 16.27 -7.22
N TYR A 10 3.02 16.44 -7.75
CA TYR A 10 2.19 15.33 -8.26
C TYR A 10 2.64 14.80 -9.64
N CYS A 11 3.89 14.99 -10.07
CA CYS A 11 4.24 14.80 -11.49
C CYS A 11 5.50 13.99 -11.83
N GLU A 12 6.29 13.50 -10.90
CA GLU A 12 7.33 12.51 -11.21
C GLU A 12 7.25 11.38 -10.19
N ALA A 13 6.55 10.31 -10.56
CA ALA A 13 6.62 9.07 -9.81
C ALA A 13 7.97 8.41 -10.09
N ASP A 14 8.94 8.79 -9.27
CA ASP A 14 10.12 7.98 -9.06
C ASP A 14 9.66 6.68 -8.37
N PRO A 15 9.90 5.49 -8.95
CA PRO A 15 9.66 4.22 -8.27
C PRO A 15 10.25 4.25 -6.87
N PHE A 16 11.44 4.83 -6.70
CA PHE A 16 12.20 4.95 -5.45
C PHE A 16 11.46 5.66 -4.32
N GLY A 17 10.56 6.61 -4.66
CA GLY A 17 9.77 7.29 -3.65
C GLY A 17 8.71 6.39 -3.01
N ILE A 18 8.28 5.32 -3.68
CA ILE A 18 7.23 4.45 -3.16
C ILE A 18 7.78 3.56 -2.02
N GLU A 19 9.03 3.12 -2.09
CA GLU A 19 9.68 2.38 -1.02
C GLU A 19 9.78 3.24 0.25
N ASP A 20 10.27 4.47 0.13
CA ASP A 20 10.42 5.40 1.25
C ASP A 20 9.05 5.75 1.88
N LEU A 21 8.02 5.94 1.03
CA LEU A 21 6.66 6.17 1.51
C LEU A 21 6.08 4.95 2.24
N ALA A 22 6.39 3.72 1.79
CA ALA A 22 5.94 2.51 2.45
C ALA A 22 6.63 2.28 3.80
N GLU A 23 7.92 2.60 3.93
CA GLU A 23 8.64 2.53 5.19
C GLU A 23 8.13 3.56 6.20
N GLN A 24 7.96 4.83 5.77
CA GLN A 24 7.41 5.89 6.62
C GLN A 24 5.98 5.57 7.08
N ALA A 25 5.15 5.02 6.20
CA ALA A 25 3.80 4.60 6.55
C ALA A 25 3.80 3.43 7.54
N PHE A 26 4.75 2.50 7.43
CA PHE A 26 4.89 1.39 8.37
C PHE A 26 5.27 1.85 9.78
N ASP A 27 6.19 2.82 9.88
CA ASP A 27 6.65 3.39 11.17
C ASP A 27 5.69 4.44 11.77
N ASP A 28 4.61 4.79 11.07
CA ASP A 28 3.59 5.69 11.60
C ASP A 28 2.91 5.06 12.83
N GLN A 29 2.77 5.84 13.90
CA GLN A 29 2.16 5.40 15.16
C GLN A 29 0.73 4.85 14.97
N CYS A 30 0.06 5.24 13.90
CA CYS A 30 -1.28 4.76 13.59
C CYS A 30 -1.30 3.35 12.99
N THR A 31 -0.20 2.87 12.41
CA THR A 31 -0.11 1.52 11.83
C THR A 31 -0.27 0.43 12.90
N GLY A 32 0.22 0.68 14.12
CA GLY A 32 0.00 -0.21 15.26
C GLY A 32 -1.47 -0.33 15.71
N THR A 33 -2.33 0.61 15.29
CA THR A 33 -3.77 0.59 15.58
C THR A 33 -4.56 -0.10 14.46
N ASN A 34 -3.93 -0.46 13.34
CA ASN A 34 -4.61 -1.15 12.25
C ASN A 34 -4.95 -2.59 12.68
N PRO A 35 -6.24 -3.00 12.67
CA PRO A 35 -6.64 -4.36 13.03
C PRO A 35 -6.00 -5.45 12.14
N ARG A 36 -5.52 -5.09 10.95
CA ARG A 36 -4.68 -5.95 10.11
C ARG A 36 -3.33 -5.29 9.92
N TYR A 37 -2.34 -5.73 10.68
CA TYR A 37 -0.98 -5.20 10.62
C TYR A 37 -0.35 -5.52 9.26
N PRO A 38 -0.10 -4.51 8.40
CA PRO A 38 0.39 -4.75 7.05
C PRO A 38 1.91 -4.87 7.02
N LEU A 39 2.45 -5.67 6.10
CA LEU A 39 3.89 -5.67 5.82
C LEU A 39 4.24 -4.45 4.95
N ILE A 40 5.48 -3.98 5.02
CA ILE A 40 5.99 -2.90 4.14
C ILE A 40 5.78 -3.27 2.65
N LYS A 41 5.95 -4.55 2.30
CA LYS A 41 5.69 -5.06 0.95
C LYS A 41 4.23 -4.86 0.52
N ASP A 42 3.29 -5.11 1.44
CA ASP A 42 1.85 -4.93 1.17
C ASP A 42 1.54 -3.45 0.98
N MET A 43 2.07 -2.58 1.84
CA MET A 43 1.90 -1.13 1.70
C MET A 43 2.45 -0.60 0.36
N LYS A 44 3.62 -1.08 -0.05
CA LYS A 44 4.22 -0.74 -1.35
C LYS A 44 3.33 -1.16 -2.52
N GLU A 45 2.79 -2.37 -2.48
CA GLU A 45 1.87 -2.86 -3.53
C GLU A 45 0.63 -1.98 -3.62
N LEU A 46 0.09 -1.54 -2.49
CA LEU A 46 -1.05 -0.62 -2.45
C LEU A 46 -0.74 0.76 -3.00
N TYR A 47 0.42 1.32 -2.67
CA TYR A 47 0.84 2.60 -3.25
C TYR A 47 1.06 2.49 -4.76
N ILE A 48 1.60 1.37 -5.26
CA ILE A 48 1.72 1.12 -6.70
C ILE A 48 0.34 1.00 -7.36
N MET A 49 -0.60 0.29 -6.74
CA MET A 49 -1.97 0.13 -7.26
C MET A 49 -2.70 1.47 -7.31
N ALA A 50 -2.63 2.25 -6.23
CA ALA A 50 -3.21 3.58 -6.15
C ALA A 50 -2.61 4.54 -7.19
N TYR A 51 -1.28 4.52 -7.35
CA TYR A 51 -0.58 5.31 -8.35
C TYR A 51 -1.00 4.96 -9.79
N ARG A 52 -1.16 3.68 -10.08
CA ARG A 52 -1.59 3.20 -11.41
C ARG A 52 -3.08 3.39 -11.68
N GLY A 53 -3.84 3.95 -10.73
CA GLY A 53 -5.28 4.19 -10.86
C GLY A 53 -6.12 2.92 -10.82
N PHE A 54 -5.61 1.82 -10.24
CA PHE A 54 -6.43 0.64 -10.03
C PHE A 54 -7.45 0.93 -8.94
N ASN A 55 -8.73 0.76 -9.29
CA ASN A 55 -9.80 0.87 -8.32
C ASN A 55 -9.76 -0.38 -7.42
N LEU A 56 -9.54 -0.19 -6.13
CA LEU A 56 -9.52 -1.25 -5.12
C LEU A 56 -10.94 -1.75 -4.81
N GLU A 57 -11.73 -2.06 -5.84
CA GLU A 57 -12.94 -2.86 -5.66
C GLU A 57 -12.52 -4.29 -5.31
N SER A 58 -12.12 -4.48 -4.05
CA SER A 58 -12.18 -5.73 -3.28
C SER A 58 -11.55 -7.00 -3.86
N GLN A 59 -10.69 -6.95 -4.88
CA GLN A 59 -10.02 -8.16 -5.35
C GLN A 59 -8.78 -8.46 -4.49
N PHE A 60 -9.07 -9.12 -3.36
CA PHE A 60 -8.20 -10.10 -2.69
C PHE A 60 -6.93 -9.57 -2.00
N TYR A 61 -7.10 -8.90 -0.85
CA TYR A 61 -6.05 -8.92 0.19
C TYR A 61 -5.93 -10.35 0.77
N HIS A 62 -5.03 -11.12 0.15
CA HIS A 62 -4.84 -12.57 0.31
C HIS A 62 -6.03 -13.40 -0.15
N GLN A 63 -5.91 -14.03 -1.33
CA GLN A 63 -6.38 -15.41 -1.39
C GLN A 63 -5.37 -16.22 -0.54
N PRO A 64 -5.77 -16.84 0.58
CA PRO A 64 -4.98 -17.96 1.09
C PRO A 64 -4.82 -18.96 -0.07
N GLU A 65 -3.68 -19.65 -0.13
CA GLU A 65 -3.32 -20.61 -1.19
C GLU A 65 -4.29 -21.80 -1.37
N GLU A 66 -5.47 -21.78 -0.74
CA GLU A 66 -6.51 -22.81 -0.84
C GLU A 66 -7.53 -22.59 -1.98
N LEU A 67 -7.44 -21.50 -2.76
CA LEU A 67 -8.32 -21.26 -3.92
C LEU A 67 -7.71 -21.60 -5.29
N SER A 68 -6.51 -22.19 -5.34
CA SER A 68 -5.94 -22.73 -6.59
C SER A 68 -6.21 -24.23 -6.81
N SER A 69 -6.84 -24.91 -5.84
CA SER A 69 -7.10 -26.36 -5.85
C SER A 69 -8.58 -26.74 -5.96
N LEU A 70 -9.48 -25.77 -6.12
CA LEU A 70 -10.89 -26.01 -6.44
C LEU A 70 -11.24 -25.33 -7.77
N GLY A 71 -11.11 -26.10 -8.85
CA GLY A 71 -11.45 -25.73 -10.22
C GLY A 71 -10.77 -26.63 -11.24
#